data_AF-A0A3C1YCU5-F1
#
_entry.id   AF-A0A3C1YCU5-F1
#
_cell.length_a   1.000
_cell.length_b   1.000
_cell.length_c   1.000
_cell.angle_alpha   90.00
_cell.angle_beta   90.00
_cell.angle_gamma   90.00
#
_symmetry.space_group_name_H-M   'P 1'
#
loop_
_entity.id
_entity.type
_entity.pdbx_description
1 polymer ?
#
loop_
_entity_poly.entity_id
_entity_poly.type
_entity_poly.pdbx_seq_one_letter_code
_entity_poly.pdbx_strand_id
1 'polypeptide(L)'
;MSAMDISGLAFFVVGPFCLLALGFSDFSEKMTIDGAYLALFYVVLLSTVGTSIALVLFNQLVKGTTAIFASSVTYLIPIVAIFWGFVDGEIITLNHFIGIAIILGGIHLINKA
;
A
#
# COMPACT_ATOMS: atom_id res chain seq x y z
N MET A 1 -14.65 -18.60 -2.12
CA MET A 1 -14.68 -17.14 -2.37
C MET A 1 -13.54 -16.77 -3.31
N SER A 2 -13.81 -16.02 -4.37
CA SER A 2 -12.81 -15.47 -5.29
C SER A 2 -11.97 -14.37 -4.60
N ALA A 3 -10.82 -13.99 -5.16
CA ALA A 3 -10.02 -12.88 -4.59
C ALA A 3 -10.75 -11.54 -4.66
N MET A 4 -11.58 -11.36 -5.69
CA MET A 4 -12.46 -10.21 -5.85
C MET A 4 -13.54 -10.20 -4.76
N ASP A 5 -14.10 -11.35 -4.39
CA ASP A 5 -15.13 -11.44 -3.34
C ASP A 5 -14.56 -11.03 -1.97
N ILE A 6 -13.35 -11.52 -1.62
CA ILE A 6 -12.72 -11.20 -0.33
C ILE A 6 -12.41 -9.72 -0.23
N SER A 7 -11.77 -9.17 -1.26
CA SER A 7 -11.36 -7.76 -1.26
C SER A 7 -12.58 -6.84 -1.36
N GLY A 8 -13.55 -7.18 -2.21
CA GLY A 8 -14.79 -6.44 -2.37
C GLY A 8 -15.63 -6.43 -1.10
N LEU A 9 -15.74 -7.55 -0.39
CA LEU A 9 -16.44 -7.60 0.90
C LEU A 9 -15.76 -6.72 1.96
N ALA A 10 -14.42 -6.72 2.02
CA ALA A 10 -13.69 -5.85 2.95
C ALA A 10 -14.02 -4.37 2.74
N PHE A 11 -13.98 -3.90 1.48
CA PHE A 11 -14.35 -2.51 1.16
C PHE A 11 -15.84 -2.24 1.32
N PHE A 12 -16.71 -3.20 1.03
CA PHE A 12 -18.15 -3.05 1.21
C PHE A 12 -18.52 -2.90 2.70
N VAL A 13 -17.85 -3.63 3.58
CA VAL A 13 -18.08 -3.54 5.03
C VAL A 13 -17.56 -2.21 5.58
N VAL A 14 -16.37 -1.78 5.17
CA VAL A 14 -15.75 -0.55 5.69
C VAL A 14 -16.35 0.72 5.05
N GLY A 15 -16.79 0.64 3.80
CA GLY A 15 -17.29 1.76 3.00
C GLY A 15 -18.38 2.61 3.67
N PRO A 16 -19.45 2.03 4.23
CA PRO A 16 -20.48 2.78 4.94
C PRO A 16 -19.93 3.59 6.13
N PHE A 17 -19.02 3.02 6.92
CA PHE A 17 -18.41 3.73 8.04
C PHE A 17 -17.52 4.88 7.56
N CYS A 18 -16.78 4.69 6.47
CA CYS A 18 -15.99 5.77 5.85
C CYS A 18 -16.87 6.89 5.29
N LEU A 19 -17.99 6.57 4.63
CA LEU A 19 -18.93 7.56 4.11
C LEU A 19 -19.60 8.35 5.22
N LEU A 20 -20.00 7.68 6.31
CA LEU A 20 -20.50 8.35 7.50
C LEU A 20 -19.45 9.28 8.10
N ALA A 21 -18.22 8.79 8.32
CA ALA A 21 -17.13 9.59 8.84
C ALA A 21 -16.83 10.81 7.96
N LEU A 22 -16.90 10.65 6.62
CA LEU A 22 -16.70 11.74 5.67
C LEU A 22 -17.76 12.83 5.83
N GLY A 23 -19.04 12.44 5.99
CA GLY A 23 -20.15 13.36 6.17
C GLY A 23 -20.11 14.18 7.47
N PHE A 24 -19.44 13.67 8.51
CA PHE A 24 -19.22 14.39 9.78
C PHE A 24 -17.86 15.08 9.89
N SER A 25 -17.02 14.98 8.85
CA SER A 25 -15.69 15.59 8.84
C SER A 25 -15.69 16.97 8.16
N ASP A 26 -14.59 17.71 8.33
CA ASP A 26 -14.37 19.01 7.68
C ASP A 26 -14.09 18.90 6.16
N PHE A 27 -14.52 17.81 5.50
CA PHE A 27 -14.26 17.55 4.10
C PHE A 27 -14.75 18.69 3.20
N SER A 28 -15.97 19.18 3.43
CA SER A 28 -16.57 20.28 2.66
C SER A 28 -15.75 21.56 2.76
N GLU A 29 -15.19 21.86 3.93
CA GLU A 29 -14.30 23.01 4.14
C GLU A 29 -12.99 22.82 3.39
N LYS A 30 -12.36 21.64 3.50
CA LYS A 30 -11.10 21.32 2.80
C LYS A 30 -11.24 21.34 1.27
N MET A 31 -12.41 21.05 0.73
CA MET A 31 -12.69 21.12 -0.71
C MET A 31 -12.73 22.54 -1.26
N THR A 32 -12.74 23.58 -0.41
CA THR A 32 -12.68 24.98 -0.84
C THR A 32 -11.25 25.51 -1.03
N ILE A 33 -10.24 24.77 -0.55
CA ILE A 33 -8.83 25.15 -0.63
C ILE A 33 -8.34 24.99 -2.07
N ASP A 34 -7.51 25.92 -2.54
CA ASP A 34 -6.84 25.80 -3.83
C ASP A 34 -6.03 24.51 -3.92
N GLY A 35 -6.26 23.74 -5.00
CA GLY A 35 -5.61 22.43 -5.20
C GLY A 35 -6.33 21.25 -4.53
N ALA A 36 -7.47 21.45 -3.85
CA ALA A 36 -8.20 20.36 -3.20
C ALA A 36 -8.62 19.25 -4.18
N TYR A 37 -9.05 19.59 -5.40
CA TYR A 37 -9.40 18.61 -6.43
C TYR A 37 -8.19 17.77 -6.87
N LEU A 38 -7.01 18.37 -6.95
CA LEU A 38 -5.77 17.66 -7.31
C LEU A 38 -5.35 16.71 -6.18
N ALA A 39 -5.43 17.16 -4.93
CA ALA A 39 -5.18 16.32 -3.77
C ALA A 39 -6.17 15.14 -3.71
N LEU A 40 -7.46 15.40 -3.96
CA LEU A 40 -8.49 14.36 -4.03
C LEU A 40 -8.19 13.35 -5.15
N PHE A 41 -7.74 13.83 -6.32
CA PHE A 41 -7.31 12.97 -7.40
C PHE A 41 -6.15 12.04 -6.98
N TYR A 42 -5.13 12.55 -6.30
CA TYR A 42 -4.03 11.71 -5.80
C TYR A 42 -4.50 10.69 -4.77
N VAL A 43 -5.46 11.04 -3.90
CA VAL A 43 -6.07 10.10 -2.95
C VAL A 43 -6.86 9.01 -3.69
N VAL A 44 -7.63 9.36 -4.72
CA VAL A 44 -8.35 8.38 -5.56
C VAL A 44 -7.37 7.47 -6.30
N LEU A 45 -6.30 8.02 -6.87
CA LEU A 45 -5.27 7.25 -7.57
C LEU A 45 -4.59 6.26 -6.61
N LEU A 46 -4.17 6.73 -5.44
CA LEU A 46 -3.53 5.88 -4.43
C LEU A 46 -4.47 4.78 -3.93
N SER A 47 -5.71 5.12 -3.59
CA SER A 47 -6.68 4.15 -3.07
C SER A 47 -7.13 3.11 -4.11
N THR A 48 -7.23 3.49 -5.38
CA THR A 48 -7.61 2.56 -6.45
C THR A 48 -6.44 1.66 -6.85
N VAL A 49 -5.30 2.25 -7.23
CA VAL A 49 -4.14 1.51 -7.77
C VAL A 49 -3.29 0.90 -6.66
N GLY A 50 -2.87 1.73 -5.71
CA GLY A 50 -1.93 1.34 -4.64
C GLY A 50 -2.56 0.50 -3.53
N THR A 51 -3.89 0.56 -3.36
CA THR A 51 -4.60 -0.16 -2.29
C THR A 51 -5.54 -1.23 -2.82
N SER A 52 -6.62 -0.85 -3.54
CA SER A 52 -7.69 -1.80 -3.90
C SER A 52 -7.22 -2.84 -4.92
N ILE A 53 -6.64 -2.40 -6.05
CA ILE A 53 -6.12 -3.31 -7.07
C ILE A 53 -4.97 -4.15 -6.50
N ALA A 54 -4.03 -3.52 -5.78
CA ALA A 54 -2.92 -4.21 -5.13
C ALA A 54 -3.41 -5.32 -4.16
N LEU A 55 -4.46 -5.05 -3.37
CA LEU A 55 -5.05 -6.02 -2.45
C LEU A 55 -5.70 -7.20 -3.19
N VAL A 56 -6.42 -6.93 -4.28
CA VAL A 56 -6.99 -8.00 -5.12
C VAL A 56 -5.88 -8.88 -5.70
N LEU A 57 -4.82 -8.28 -6.25
CA LEU A 57 -3.66 -9.01 -6.79
C LEU A 57 -2.94 -9.81 -5.70
N PHE A 58 -2.76 -9.24 -4.52
CA PHE A 58 -2.18 -9.94 -3.37
C PHE A 58 -3.03 -11.15 -2.97
N ASN A 59 -4.35 -10.99 -2.84
CA ASN A 59 -5.27 -12.08 -2.54
C ASN A 59 -5.31 -13.15 -3.64
N GLN A 60 -5.11 -12.77 -4.90
CA GLN A 60 -4.96 -13.73 -6.01
C GLN A 60 -3.65 -14.52 -5.87
N LEU A 61 -2.53 -13.85 -5.58
CA LEU A 61 -1.23 -14.48 -5.37
C LEU A 61 -1.27 -15.48 -4.21
N VAL A 62 -1.83 -15.09 -3.06
CA VAL A 62 -1.96 -15.97 -1.89
C VAL A 62 -2.76 -17.24 -2.21
N LYS A 63 -3.76 -17.14 -3.10
CA LYS A 63 -4.59 -18.30 -3.50
C LYS A 63 -3.91 -19.19 -4.53
N GLY A 64 -3.12 -18.61 -5.43
CA GLY A 64 -2.47 -19.33 -6.53
C GLY A 64 -1.07 -19.85 -6.19
N THR A 65 -0.48 -19.43 -5.07
CA THR A 65 0.90 -19.75 -4.69
C THR A 65 0.99 -20.12 -3.20
N THR A 66 2.20 -20.38 -2.71
CA THR A 66 2.43 -20.61 -1.28
C THR A 66 2.43 -19.29 -0.53
N ALA A 67 2.04 -19.32 0.76
CA ALA A 67 2.13 -18.14 1.63
C ALA A 67 3.55 -17.52 1.66
N ILE A 68 4.59 -18.37 1.53
CA ILE A 68 6.00 -17.96 1.48
C ILE A 68 6.31 -17.18 0.19
N PHE A 69 5.71 -17.56 -0.94
CA PHE A 69 5.88 -16.79 -2.17
C PHE A 69 5.13 -15.46 -2.09
N ALA A 70 3.92 -15.44 -1.55
CA ALA A 70 3.16 -14.21 -1.36
C ALA A 70 3.88 -13.22 -0.42
N SER A 71 4.59 -13.71 0.62
CA SER A 71 5.38 -12.85 1.51
C SER A 71 6.61 -12.23 0.85
N SER A 72 7.07 -12.76 -0.30
CA SER A 72 8.18 -12.17 -1.05
C SER A 72 7.90 -10.75 -1.54
N VAL A 73 6.62 -10.42 -1.79
CA VAL A 73 6.21 -9.05 -2.15
C VAL A 73 6.56 -8.08 -1.02
N THR A 74 6.38 -8.48 0.23
CA THR A 74 6.75 -7.68 1.41
C THR A 74 8.25 -7.52 1.53
N TYR A 75 9.03 -8.54 1.17
CA TYR A 75 10.50 -8.48 1.19
C TYR A 75 11.05 -7.52 0.13
N LEU A 76 10.28 -7.27 -0.94
CA LEU A 76 10.63 -6.36 -2.01
C LEU A 76 10.35 -4.89 -1.68
N ILE A 77 9.48 -4.60 -0.70
CA ILE A 77 9.10 -3.23 -0.29
C ILE A 77 10.32 -2.31 -0.08
N PRO A 78 11.32 -2.65 0.76
CA PRO A 78 12.47 -1.75 0.99
C PRO A 78 13.28 -1.46 -0.27
N ILE A 79 13.35 -2.41 -1.22
CA ILE A 79 14.08 -2.24 -2.48
C ILE A 79 13.31 -1.29 -3.40
N VAL A 80 11.99 -1.51 -3.55
CA VAL A 80 11.12 -0.66 -4.37
C VAL A 80 11.02 0.75 -3.80
N ALA A 81 11.03 0.90 -2.48
CA ALA A 81 11.01 2.21 -1.81
C ALA A 81 12.23 3.07 -2.17
N ILE A 82 13.45 2.51 -2.10
CA ILE A 82 14.66 3.25 -2.50
C ILE A 82 14.71 3.50 -4.00
N PHE A 83 14.23 2.57 -4.82
CA PHE A 83 14.11 2.81 -6.25
C PHE A 83 13.24 4.04 -6.55
N TRP A 84 12.07 4.15 -5.92
CA TRP A 84 11.21 5.33 -6.07
C TRP A 84 11.81 6.60 -5.48
N GLY A 85 12.40 6.54 -4.28
CA GLY A 85 13.09 7.70 -3.69
C GLY A 85 14.21 8.22 -4.59
N PHE A 86 14.97 7.32 -5.23
CA PHE A 86 15.97 7.70 -6.22
C PHE A 86 15.36 8.35 -7.47
N VAL A 87 14.25 7.80 -8.00
CA VAL A 87 13.52 8.35 -9.16
C VAL A 87 12.93 9.73 -8.85
N ASP A 88 12.48 9.96 -7.62
CA ASP A 88 11.96 11.24 -7.14
C ASP A 88 13.08 12.25 -6.81
N GLY A 89 14.34 11.86 -6.96
CA GLY A 89 15.51 12.71 -6.72
C GLY A 89 15.84 12.93 -5.24
N GLU A 90 15.36 12.06 -4.35
CA GLU A 90 15.66 12.13 -2.91
C GLU A 90 17.14 11.82 -2.62
N ILE A 91 17.67 12.44 -1.57
CA ILE A 91 19.04 12.19 -1.11
C ILE A 91 19.07 10.86 -0.35
N ILE A 92 19.42 9.79 -1.07
CA ILE A 92 19.59 8.46 -0.48
C ILE A 92 20.91 8.42 0.31
N THR A 93 20.80 8.58 1.63
CA THR A 93 21.94 8.48 2.55
C THR A 93 22.34 7.03 2.86
N LEU A 94 23.56 6.84 3.38
CA LEU A 94 24.07 5.54 3.80
C LEU A 94 23.17 4.83 4.84
N ASN A 95 22.46 5.60 5.67
CA ASN A 95 21.54 5.06 6.68
C ASN A 95 20.40 4.24 6.05
N HIS A 96 19.93 4.61 4.85
CA HIS A 96 18.90 3.86 4.14
C HIS A 96 19.40 2.46 3.76
N PHE A 97 20.64 2.36 3.26
CA PHE A 97 21.24 1.08 2.90
C PHE A 97 21.48 0.19 4.12
N ILE A 98 21.89 0.78 5.24
CA ILE A 98 22.02 0.05 6.51
C ILE A 98 20.65 -0.49 6.95
N GLY A 99 19.60 0.34 6.87
CA GLY A 99 18.23 -0.09 7.18
C GLY A 99 17.76 -1.25 6.30
N ILE A 100 18.00 -1.18 4.99
CA ILE A 100 17.69 -2.29 4.07
C ILE A 100 18.45 -3.55 4.45
N ALA A 101 19.75 -3.45 4.74
CA ALA A 101 20.58 -4.58 5.12
C ALA A 101 20.05 -5.26 6.40
N ILE A 102 19.60 -4.48 7.38
CA ILE A 102 18.98 -4.99 8.61
C ILE A 102 17.66 -5.70 8.30
N ILE A 103 16.78 -5.10 7.50
CA ILE A 103 15.48 -5.69 7.14
C ILE A 103 15.66 -7.00 6.36
N LEU A 104 16.48 -6.99 5.31
CA LEU A 104 16.75 -8.17 4.49
C LEU A 104 17.49 -9.25 5.29
N GLY A 105 18.40 -8.86 6.19
CA GLY A 105 19.06 -9.75 7.12
C GLY A 105 18.07 -10.44 8.06
N GLY A 106 17.14 -9.69 8.65
CA GLY A 106 16.08 -10.25 9.50
C GLY A 106 15.20 -11.25 8.76
N ILE A 107 14.80 -10.93 7.52
CA ILE A 107 14.05 -11.84 6.65
C ILE A 107 14.85 -13.11 6.37
N HIS A 108 16.14 -13.00 6.06
CA HIS A 108 17.00 -14.15 5.79
C HIS A 108 17.12 -15.08 7.00
N LEU A 109 17.24 -14.53 8.21
CA LEU A 109 17.29 -15.32 9.44
C LEU A 109 16.01 -16.12 9.68
N ILE A 110 14.85 -15.47 9.49
CA ILE A 110 13.54 -16.12 9.70
C ILE A 110 13.30 -17.23 8.67
N ASN A 111 13.65 -17.01 7.39
CA ASN A 111 13.41 -17.98 6.32
C ASN A 111 14.39 -19.17 6.33
N LYS A 112 15.46 -19.10 7.13
CA LYS A 112 16.48 -20.16 7.23
C LYS A 112 16.35 -21.01 8.51
N ALA A 113 15.56 -20.55 9.48
CA ALA A 113 15.22 -21.27 10.71
C ALA A 113 14.07 -22.26 10.47
#